data_AF-A0A5T0KAE5-F1
#
_entry.id   AF-A0A5T0KAE5-F1
#
_cell.length_a   1.000
_cell.length_b   1.000
_cell.length_c   1.000
_cell.angle_alpha   90.00
_cell.angle_beta   90.00
_cell.angle_gamma   90.00
#
_symmetry.space_group_name_H-M   'P 1'
#
loop_
_entity.id
_entity.type
_entity.pdbx_description
1 polymer ?
#
loop_
_entity_poly.entity_id
_entity_poly.type
_entity_poly.pdbx_seq_one_letter_code
_entity_poly.pdbx_strand_id
1 'polypeptide(L)'
;ILIIWFTISFISGKIEQYNIEESNKIYTSLLNNPNDQALLEQLKNKNANLYAIFLMKELAKDINNTEIKSQLQSLSSNSDANHLLKNIISLPLGEKSIFLKNYDKILQAYRLLGEGKIEQANILLSQIKDDSALSQIAKNLKHYQGISR
;
A
#
# COMPACT_ATOMS: atom_id res chain seq x y z
N ILE A 1 14.22 -29.99 -28.01
CA ILE A 1 13.21 -29.50 -27.05
C ILE A 1 13.88 -28.91 -25.80
N LEU A 2 14.73 -29.65 -25.07
CA LEU A 2 15.47 -29.11 -23.90
C LEU A 2 16.39 -27.91 -24.20
N ILE A 3 17.14 -27.95 -25.31
CA ILE A 3 18.06 -26.86 -25.68
C ILE A 3 17.29 -25.57 -26.03
N ILE A 4 16.14 -25.69 -26.70
CA ILE A 4 15.26 -24.56 -27.05
C ILE A 4 14.61 -23.98 -25.79
N TRP A 5 14.21 -24.83 -24.84
CA TRP A 5 13.68 -24.37 -23.55
C TRP A 5 14.76 -23.67 -22.70
N PHE A 6 16.00 -24.16 -22.75
CA PHE A 6 17.14 -23.55 -22.06
C PHE A 6 17.52 -22.19 -22.66
N THR A 7 17.52 -22.04 -23.99
CA THR A 7 17.78 -20.74 -24.63
C THR A 7 16.67 -19.73 -24.37
N ILE A 8 15.41 -20.15 -24.43
CA ILE A 8 14.27 -19.29 -24.10
C ILE A 8 14.35 -18.82 -22.64
N SER A 9 14.54 -19.73 -21.68
CA SER A 9 14.64 -19.37 -20.26
C SER A 9 15.84 -18.49 -19.94
N PHE A 10 17.00 -18.72 -20.57
CA PHE A 10 18.20 -17.88 -20.38
C PHE A 10 18.00 -16.45 -20.93
N ILE A 11 17.41 -16.32 -22.12
CA ILE A 11 17.09 -15.01 -22.71
C ILE A 11 16.03 -14.30 -21.85
N SER A 12 14.99 -15.00 -21.41
CA SER A 12 13.97 -14.46 -20.51
C SER A 12 14.58 -13.94 -19.20
N GLY A 13 15.51 -14.67 -18.57
CA GLY A 13 16.17 -14.23 -17.35
C GLY A 13 17.03 -12.96 -17.52
N LYS A 14 17.70 -12.80 -18.67
CA LYS A 14 18.45 -11.58 -19.00
C LYS A 14 17.53 -10.38 -19.25
N ILE A 15 16.41 -10.60 -19.94
CA ILE A 15 15.40 -9.56 -20.18
C ILE A 15 14.75 -9.12 -18.87
N GLU A 16 14.47 -10.04 -17.96
CA GLU A 16 13.89 -9.75 -16.64
C GLU A 16 14.84 -8.91 -15.78
N GLN A 17 16.13 -9.28 -15.71
CA GLN A 17 17.15 -8.49 -15.01
C GLN A 17 17.28 -7.07 -15.59
N TYR A 18 17.37 -6.95 -16.91
CA TYR A 18 17.42 -5.67 -17.59
C TYR A 18 16.18 -4.81 -17.28
N ASN A 19 15.00 -5.43 -17.30
CA ASN A 19 13.75 -4.74 -16.99
C ASN A 19 13.71 -4.22 -15.54
N ILE A 20 14.18 -5.01 -14.57
CA ILE A 20 14.29 -4.60 -13.16
C ILE A 20 15.24 -3.41 -13.01
N GLU A 21 16.44 -3.50 -13.57
CA GLU A 21 17.44 -2.43 -13.47
C GLU A 21 16.94 -1.11 -14.07
N GLU A 22 16.31 -1.18 -15.24
CA GLU A 22 15.80 0.00 -15.92
C GLU A 22 14.62 0.64 -15.16
N SER A 23 13.67 -0.15 -14.66
CA SER A 23 12.59 0.38 -13.81
C SER A 23 13.10 1.05 -12.55
N ASN A 24 14.14 0.48 -11.91
CA ASN A 24 14.78 1.08 -10.73
C ASN A 24 15.49 2.40 -11.07
N LYS A 25 16.15 2.48 -12.23
CA LYS A 25 16.77 3.74 -12.71
C LYS A 25 15.72 4.82 -12.93
N ILE A 26 14.62 4.50 -13.62
CA ILE A 26 13.51 5.45 -13.86
C ILE A 26 12.93 5.93 -12.52
N TYR A 27 12.65 5.01 -11.59
CA TYR A 27 12.15 5.36 -10.25
C TYR A 27 13.12 6.29 -9.50
N THR A 28 14.41 5.98 -9.50
CA THR A 28 15.43 6.81 -8.83
C THR A 28 15.53 8.19 -9.46
N SER A 29 15.46 8.29 -10.79
CA SER A 29 15.41 9.58 -11.49
C SER A 29 14.18 10.40 -11.09
N LEU A 30 13.02 9.77 -10.95
CA LEU A 30 11.80 10.42 -10.46
C LEU A 30 11.90 10.89 -9.01
N LEU A 31 12.66 10.19 -8.15
CA LEU A 31 12.92 10.68 -6.80
C LEU A 31 13.65 12.04 -6.80
N ASN A 32 14.53 12.26 -7.78
CA ASN A 32 15.29 13.50 -7.95
C ASN A 32 14.49 14.57 -8.73
N ASN A 33 13.65 14.15 -9.69
CA ASN A 33 12.79 15.03 -10.48
C ASN A 33 11.33 14.53 -10.49
N PRO A 34 10.55 14.78 -9.41
CA PRO A 34 9.23 14.17 -9.23
C PRO A 34 8.15 14.57 -10.24
N ASN A 35 8.34 15.68 -10.94
CA ASN A 35 7.35 16.25 -11.86
C ASN A 35 7.61 15.88 -13.33
N ASP A 36 8.59 15.01 -13.60
CA ASP A 36 8.91 14.56 -14.95
C ASP A 36 7.83 13.63 -15.49
N GLN A 37 6.90 14.19 -16.27
CA GLN A 37 5.77 13.47 -16.85
C GLN A 37 6.20 12.34 -17.79
N ALA A 38 7.34 12.49 -18.49
CA ALA A 38 7.83 11.47 -19.40
C ALA A 38 8.33 10.25 -18.60
N LEU A 39 9.08 10.48 -17.52
CA LEU A 39 9.54 9.40 -16.65
C LEU A 39 8.38 8.76 -15.88
N LEU A 40 7.35 9.52 -15.50
CA LEU A 40 6.14 8.98 -14.87
C LEU A 40 5.42 7.98 -15.77
N GLU A 41 5.15 8.36 -17.01
CA GLU A 41 4.49 7.48 -17.97
C GLU A 41 5.37 6.26 -18.33
N GLN A 42 6.69 6.43 -18.42
CA GLN A 42 7.61 5.30 -18.59
C GLN A 42 7.55 4.32 -17.40
N LEU A 43 7.57 4.84 -16.16
CA LEU A 43 7.51 4.00 -14.97
C LEU A 43 6.18 3.25 -14.87
N LYS A 44 5.07 3.94 -15.14
CA LYS A 44 3.71 3.37 -15.15
C LYS A 44 3.59 2.19 -16.11
N ASN A 45 4.07 2.36 -17.34
CA ASN A 45 4.00 1.32 -18.36
C ASN A 45 4.96 0.15 -18.10
N LYS A 46 6.12 0.41 -17.49
CA LYS A 46 7.15 -0.61 -17.28
C LYS A 46 6.98 -1.38 -15.98
N ASN A 47 6.56 -0.71 -14.91
CA ASN A 47 6.41 -1.29 -13.58
C ASN A 47 5.36 -0.54 -12.76
N ALA A 48 4.11 -0.98 -12.90
CA ALA A 48 2.96 -0.43 -12.18
C ALA A 48 3.11 -0.47 -10.65
N ASN A 49 3.85 -1.44 -10.09
CA ASN A 49 4.10 -1.52 -8.65
C ASN A 49 4.98 -0.36 -8.17
N LEU A 50 6.11 -0.11 -8.85
CA LEU A 50 6.99 1.02 -8.52
C LEU A 50 6.31 2.36 -8.78
N TYR A 51 5.49 2.46 -9.83
CA TYR A 51 4.66 3.63 -10.08
C TYR A 51 3.68 3.90 -8.93
N ALA A 52 2.96 2.88 -8.47
CA ALA A 52 2.07 3.01 -7.31
C ALA A 52 2.82 3.43 -6.04
N ILE A 53 4.02 2.87 -5.78
CA ILE A 53 4.88 3.27 -4.66
C ILE A 53 5.28 4.75 -4.76
N PHE A 54 5.63 5.21 -5.96
CA PHE A 54 5.94 6.62 -6.20
C PHE A 54 4.73 7.51 -5.90
N LEU A 55 3.55 7.18 -6.42
CA LEU A 55 2.33 7.94 -6.18
C LEU A 55 1.95 7.98 -4.69
N MET A 56 2.08 6.88 -3.94
CA MET A 56 1.83 6.87 -2.50
C MET A 56 2.78 7.80 -1.75
N LYS A 57 4.05 7.86 -2.14
CA LYS A 57 5.02 8.81 -1.59
C LYS A 57 4.61 10.26 -1.87
N GLU A 58 4.16 10.57 -3.09
CA GLU A 58 3.73 11.93 -3.43
C GLU A 58 2.42 12.31 -2.73
N LEU A 59 1.46 11.38 -2.59
CA LEU A 59 0.25 11.58 -1.80
C LEU A 59 0.55 11.85 -0.31
N ALA A 60 1.63 11.27 0.24
CA ALA A 60 2.03 11.55 1.61
C ALA A 60 2.46 13.01 1.83
N LYS A 61 2.84 13.74 0.77
CA LYS A 61 3.15 15.18 0.85
C LYS A 61 1.90 16.05 0.93
N ASP A 62 0.82 15.63 0.26
CA ASP A 62 -0.49 16.26 0.30
C ASP A 62 -1.58 15.18 0.25
N ILE A 63 -2.05 14.77 1.44
CA ILE A 63 -3.04 13.71 1.59
C ILE A 63 -4.39 14.05 0.97
N ASN A 64 -4.63 15.30 0.59
CA ASN A 64 -5.88 15.75 -0.03
C ASN A 64 -5.81 15.81 -1.55
N ASN A 65 -4.64 15.51 -2.15
CA ASN A 65 -4.46 15.51 -3.59
C ASN A 65 -5.39 14.47 -4.27
N THR A 66 -6.45 14.98 -4.90
CA THR A 66 -7.50 14.16 -5.52
C THR A 66 -7.04 13.48 -6.81
N GLU A 67 -6.10 14.10 -7.52
CA GLU A 67 -5.53 13.54 -8.74
C GLU A 67 -4.75 12.26 -8.45
N ILE A 68 -3.83 12.31 -7.47
CA ILE A 68 -3.03 11.14 -7.09
C ILE A 68 -3.93 10.03 -6.53
N LYS A 69 -4.97 10.38 -5.75
CA LYS A 69 -5.95 9.41 -5.26
C LYS A 69 -6.67 8.70 -6.41
N SER A 70 -7.13 9.45 -7.42
CA SER A 70 -7.79 8.90 -8.61
C SER A 70 -6.87 7.95 -9.38
N GLN A 71 -5.59 8.33 -9.56
CA GLN A 71 -4.61 7.47 -10.20
C GLN A 71 -4.38 6.17 -9.42
N LEU A 72 -4.24 6.24 -8.08
CA LEU A 72 -4.10 5.07 -7.22
C LEU A 72 -5.34 4.16 -7.27
N GLN A 73 -6.56 4.73 -7.29
CA GLN A 73 -7.81 3.98 -7.45
C GLN A 73 -7.90 3.25 -8.80
N SER A 74 -7.42 3.89 -9.87
CA SER A 74 -7.37 3.24 -11.19
C SER A 74 -6.45 2.02 -11.20
N LEU A 75 -5.31 2.10 -10.49
CA LEU A 75 -4.35 0.99 -10.35
C LEU A 75 -4.91 -0.15 -9.50
N SER A 76 -5.63 0.15 -8.41
CA SER A 76 -6.24 -0.89 -7.56
C SER A 76 -7.39 -1.61 -8.26
N SER A 77 -8.08 -0.94 -9.17
CA SER A 77 -9.21 -1.49 -9.94
C SER A 77 -8.78 -2.38 -11.10
N ASN A 78 -7.53 -2.27 -11.56
CA ASN A 78 -6.99 -3.13 -12.63
C ASN A 78 -6.87 -4.59 -12.16
N SER A 79 -7.36 -5.56 -12.94
CA SER A 79 -7.30 -7.00 -12.63
C SER A 79 -5.88 -7.51 -12.44
N ASP A 80 -4.91 -6.91 -13.11
CA ASP A 80 -3.53 -7.40 -13.20
C ASP A 80 -2.65 -6.92 -12.03
N ALA A 81 -3.16 -5.98 -11.23
CA ALA A 81 -2.47 -5.52 -10.03
C ALA A 81 -2.45 -6.62 -8.96
N ASN A 82 -1.26 -6.90 -8.43
CA ASN A 82 -1.04 -7.88 -7.37
C ASN A 82 -1.98 -7.61 -6.16
N HIS A 83 -2.62 -8.64 -5.61
CA HIS A 83 -3.49 -8.50 -4.42
C HIS A 83 -2.82 -7.78 -3.25
N LEU A 84 -1.52 -7.99 -3.04
CA LEU A 84 -0.76 -7.27 -2.02
C LEU A 84 -0.71 -5.77 -2.33
N LEU A 85 -0.43 -5.40 -3.58
CA LEU A 85 -0.41 -4.01 -4.02
C LEU A 85 -1.77 -3.35 -3.81
N LYS A 86 -2.87 -4.02 -4.20
CA LYS A 86 -4.23 -3.52 -3.99
C LYS A 86 -4.49 -3.20 -2.51
N ASN A 87 -4.13 -4.13 -1.62
CA ASN A 87 -4.31 -3.95 -0.18
C ASN A 87 -3.46 -2.83 0.41
N ILE A 88 -2.28 -2.57 -0.16
CA ILE A 88 -1.40 -1.47 0.25
C ILE A 88 -1.97 -0.13 -0.25
N ILE A 89 -2.43 -0.07 -1.49
CA ILE A 89 -3.06 1.13 -2.09
C ILE A 89 -4.34 1.54 -1.34
N SER A 90 -5.13 0.57 -0.85
CA SER A 90 -6.34 0.89 -0.08
C SER A 90 -6.06 1.69 1.21
N LEU A 91 -4.87 1.55 1.82
CA LEU A 91 -4.52 2.27 3.05
C LEU A 91 -4.52 3.79 2.90
N PRO A 92 -3.68 4.40 2.03
CA PRO A 92 -3.65 5.86 1.89
C PRO A 92 -4.95 6.43 1.31
N LEU A 93 -5.78 5.59 0.66
CA LEU A 93 -7.11 5.96 0.20
C LEU A 93 -8.17 5.94 1.31
N GLY A 94 -7.86 5.41 2.49
CA GLY A 94 -8.83 5.21 3.57
C GLY A 94 -9.86 4.10 3.27
N GLU A 95 -9.55 3.22 2.33
CA GLU A 95 -10.35 2.06 1.97
C GLU A 95 -10.00 0.86 2.87
N LYS A 96 -10.98 -0.04 3.07
CA LYS A 96 -10.80 -1.21 3.93
C LYS A 96 -9.85 -2.22 3.28
N SER A 97 -8.61 -2.28 3.75
CA SER A 97 -7.63 -3.31 3.40
C SER A 97 -7.96 -4.63 4.10
N ILE A 98 -8.04 -5.75 3.38
CA ILE A 98 -8.27 -7.08 3.96
C ILE A 98 -7.07 -7.51 4.81
N PHE A 99 -5.86 -7.20 4.34
CA PHE A 99 -4.61 -7.53 5.04
C PHE A 99 -4.43 -6.69 6.30
N LEU A 100 -4.77 -5.41 6.23
CA LEU A 100 -4.53 -4.45 7.32
C LEU A 100 -5.81 -4.07 8.07
N LYS A 101 -6.90 -4.84 7.88
CA LYS A 101 -8.20 -4.61 8.52
C LYS A 101 -8.12 -4.46 10.04
N ASN A 102 -7.18 -5.15 10.70
CA ASN A 102 -7.03 -5.05 12.14
C ASN A 102 -6.26 -3.78 12.54
N TYR A 103 -5.31 -3.31 11.72
CA TYR A 103 -4.65 -2.01 11.93
C TYR A 103 -5.65 -0.86 11.75
N ASP A 104 -6.48 -0.94 10.72
CA ASP A 104 -7.56 0.03 10.46
C ASP A 104 -8.55 0.10 11.64
N LYS A 105 -8.98 -1.05 12.18
CA LYS A 105 -9.81 -1.12 13.40
C LYS A 105 -9.14 -0.44 14.61
N ILE A 106 -7.84 -0.63 14.82
CA ILE A 106 -7.10 0.02 15.90
C ILE A 106 -7.12 1.55 15.72
N LEU A 107 -6.85 2.05 14.52
CA LEU A 107 -6.80 3.48 14.23
C LEU A 107 -8.18 4.13 14.37
N GLN A 108 -9.23 3.49 13.85
CA GLN A 108 -10.61 3.96 13.99
C GLN A 108 -11.05 3.98 15.45
N ALA A 109 -10.76 2.92 16.21
CA ALA A 109 -11.06 2.86 17.63
C ALA A 109 -10.35 3.97 18.41
N TYR A 110 -9.07 4.24 18.12
CA TYR A 110 -8.32 5.32 18.76
C TYR A 110 -8.96 6.70 18.51
N ARG A 111 -9.41 6.97 17.28
CA ARG A 111 -10.14 8.21 16.95
C ARG A 111 -11.45 8.32 17.73
N LEU A 112 -12.24 7.25 17.75
CA LEU A 112 -13.51 7.20 18.50
C LEU A 112 -13.32 7.43 20.01
N LEU A 113 -12.23 6.91 20.59
CA LEU A 113 -11.87 7.16 21.99
C LEU A 113 -11.60 8.65 22.24
N GLY A 114 -10.87 9.32 21.35
CA GLY A 114 -10.66 10.77 21.41
C GLY A 114 -11.94 11.60 21.27
N GLU A 115 -12.96 11.06 20.58
CA GLU A 115 -14.30 11.65 20.45
C GLU A 115 -15.24 11.29 21.61
N GLY A 116 -14.78 10.54 22.62
CA GLY A 116 -15.61 10.07 23.75
C GLY A 116 -16.58 8.94 23.39
N LYS A 117 -16.51 8.39 22.17
CA LYS A 117 -17.38 7.31 21.67
C LYS A 117 -16.86 5.93 22.10
N ILE A 118 -16.75 5.73 23.41
CA ILE A 118 -16.08 4.56 24.02
C ILE A 118 -16.72 3.23 23.60
N GLU A 119 -18.04 3.15 23.56
CA GLU A 119 -18.75 1.92 23.20
C GLU A 119 -18.47 1.50 21.74
N GLN A 120 -18.51 2.45 20.81
CA GLN A 120 -18.23 2.20 19.39
C GLN A 120 -16.77 1.76 19.19
N ALA A 121 -15.83 2.39 19.90
CA ALA A 121 -14.44 1.97 19.90
C ALA A 121 -14.29 0.52 20.41
N ASN A 122 -14.94 0.18 21.52
CA ASN A 122 -14.89 -1.16 22.11
C ASN A 122 -15.46 -2.25 21.20
N ILE A 123 -16.50 -1.94 20.42
CA ILE A 123 -17.06 -2.85 19.41
C ILE A 123 -15.99 -3.18 18.37
N LEU A 124 -15.32 -2.17 17.80
CA LEU A 124 -14.25 -2.37 16.81
C LEU A 124 -13.07 -3.16 17.37
N LEU A 125 -12.62 -2.82 18.58
CA LEU A 125 -11.49 -3.49 19.23
C LEU A 125 -11.79 -4.96 19.54
N SER A 126 -13.05 -5.30 19.85
CA SER A 126 -13.46 -6.68 20.13
C SER A 126 -13.55 -7.57 18.88
N GLN A 127 -13.49 -6.98 17.68
CA GLN A 127 -13.40 -7.72 16.41
C GLN A 127 -11.96 -8.12 16.05
N ILE A 128 -10.96 -7.78 16.87
CA ILE A 128 -9.57 -8.23 16.72
C ILE A 128 -9.42 -9.50 17.53
N LYS A 129 -9.08 -10.61 16.85
CA LYS A 129 -8.92 -11.92 17.50
C LYS A 129 -7.75 -11.92 18.48
N ASP A 130 -7.86 -12.74 19.53
CA ASP A 130 -6.82 -12.86 20.57
C ASP A 130 -5.48 -13.40 20.06
N ASP A 131 -5.49 -14.23 19.02
CA ASP A 131 -4.31 -14.78 18.34
C ASP A 131 -3.64 -13.78 17.38
N SER A 132 -4.21 -12.59 17.21
CA SER A 132 -3.61 -11.54 16.39
C SER A 132 -2.41 -10.91 17.09
N ALA A 133 -1.38 -10.56 16.32
CA ALA A 133 -0.26 -9.75 16.80
C ALA A 133 -0.69 -8.37 17.37
N LEU A 134 -1.91 -7.90 17.07
CA LEU A 134 -2.46 -6.64 17.58
C LEU A 134 -3.36 -6.80 18.80
N SER A 135 -3.56 -8.02 19.32
CA SER A 135 -4.50 -8.28 20.41
C SER A 135 -4.13 -7.52 21.69
N GLN A 136 -2.84 -7.41 22.01
CA GLN A 136 -2.38 -6.66 23.18
C GLN A 136 -2.69 -5.15 23.07
N ILE A 137 -2.48 -4.57 21.89
CA ILE A 137 -2.79 -3.15 21.64
C ILE A 137 -4.29 -2.92 21.76
N ALA A 138 -5.10 -3.84 21.21
CA ALA A 138 -6.55 -3.76 21.32
C ALA A 138 -7.02 -3.81 22.78
N LYS A 139 -6.47 -4.73 23.59
CA LYS A 139 -6.77 -4.84 25.02
C LYS A 139 -6.37 -3.59 25.79
N ASN A 140 -5.19 -3.04 25.51
CA ASN A 140 -4.72 -1.81 26.14
C ASN A 140 -5.64 -0.63 25.81
N LEU A 141 -6.07 -0.47 24.56
CA LEU A 141 -7.01 0.59 24.17
C LEU A 141 -8.39 0.42 24.81
N LYS A 142 -8.89 -0.82 24.96
CA LYS A 142 -10.16 -1.07 25.66
C LYS A 142 -10.08 -0.68 27.14
N HIS A 143 -8.95 -0.95 27.79
CA HIS A 143 -8.80 -0.76 29.23
C HIS A 143 -8.42 0.68 29.61
N TYR A 144 -7.50 1.27 28.85
CA TYR A 144 -6.93 2.59 29.16
C TYR A 144 -7.43 3.71 28.25
N GLN A 145 -8.28 3.39 27.26
CA GLN A 145 -8.91 4.37 26.36
C GLN A 145 -7.90 5.27 25.61
N GLY A 146 -6.67 4.78 25.40
CA GLY A 146 -5.61 5.55 24.75
C GLY A 146 -4.88 6.55 25.65
N ILE A 147 -5.16 6.55 26.96
CA ILE A 147 -4.51 7.41 27.95
C ILE A 147 -3.47 6.58 28.70
N SER A 148 -2.17 6.90 28.55
CA SER A 148 -1.15 6.37 29.47
C SER A 148 -1.23 7.14 30.78
N ARG A 149 -1.44 6.45 31.91
CA ARG A 149 -1.10 7.00 33.22
C ARG A 149 0.40 6.97 33.44
#